data_AF-A0A453QVH8-F1
#
_entry.id   AF-A0A453QVH8-F1
#
_cell.length_a   1.000
_cell.length_b   1.000
_cell.length_c   1.000
_cell.angle_alpha   90.00
_cell.angle_beta   90.00
_cell.angle_gamma   90.00
#
_symmetry.space_group_name_H-M   'P 1'
#
loop_
_entity.id
_entity.type
_entity.pdbx_description
1 polymer ?
#
loop_
_entity_poly.entity_id
_entity_poly.type
_entity_poly.pdbx_seq_one_letter_code
_entity_poly.pdbx_strand_id
1 'polypeptide(L)'
;QLPSGTSFYGTGEASGPLERTGKRVFTWNTDAWGYGSGTTSLYQSHPWVLSILPDGKSLGVLADTTRRCEIDLRQESTIKFAALSAYPIITFGPFD
;
A
#
# COMPACT_ATOMS: atom_id res chain seq x y z
N GLN A 1 8.20 2.59 -10.73
CA GLN A 1 9.38 2.42 -9.86
C GLN A 1 9.81 3.78 -9.38
N LEU A 2 10.44 3.86 -8.21
CA LEU A 2 10.83 5.06 -7.49
C LEU A 2 12.34 5.04 -7.18
N PRO A 3 12.95 6.13 -6.70
CA PRO A 3 14.35 6.14 -6.27
C PRO A 3 14.64 5.13 -5.15
N SER A 4 15.85 4.55 -5.14
CA SER A 4 16.33 3.71 -4.02
C SER A 4 16.33 4.50 -2.71
N GLY A 5 15.99 3.84 -1.60
CA GLY A 5 15.79 4.49 -0.29
C GLY A 5 14.39 5.09 -0.08
N THR A 6 13.46 4.90 -1.04
CA THR A 6 12.05 5.25 -0.83
C THR A 6 11.43 4.33 0.21
N SER A 7 10.76 4.91 1.22
CA SER A 7 9.96 4.17 2.19
C SER A 7 8.46 4.29 1.90
N PHE A 8 7.70 3.24 2.26
CA PHE A 8 6.28 3.12 1.95
C PHE A 8 5.40 3.09 3.19
N TYR A 9 4.23 3.70 3.10
CA TYR A 9 3.24 3.81 4.19
C TYR A 9 1.81 3.70 3.63
N GLY A 10 0.81 3.62 4.52
CA GLY A 10 -0.59 3.52 4.15
C GLY A 10 -1.09 2.08 4.15
N THR A 11 -1.74 1.64 3.08
CA THR A 11 -2.38 0.31 2.88
C THR A 11 -3.66 0.04 3.68
N GLY A 12 -4.18 1.07 4.36
CA GLY A 12 -5.34 0.99 5.23
C GLY A 12 -5.00 0.52 6.63
N GLU A 13 -5.98 -0.11 7.30
CA GLU A 13 -5.78 -0.70 8.61
C GLU A 13 -5.11 -2.07 8.45
N ALA A 14 -3.82 -2.15 8.77
CA ALA A 14 -3.03 -3.37 8.66
C ALA A 14 -2.16 -3.57 9.90
N SER A 15 -1.97 -4.83 10.30
CA SER A 15 -1.17 -5.16 11.47
C SER A 15 0.33 -4.88 11.28
N GLY A 16 1.08 -4.77 12.37
CA GLY A 16 2.52 -4.57 12.36
C GLY A 16 2.97 -3.09 12.29
N PRO A 17 4.26 -2.83 12.01
CA PRO A 17 4.83 -1.48 12.00
C PRO A 17 4.17 -0.55 10.98
N LEU A 18 4.27 0.77 11.24
CA LEU A 18 3.73 1.81 10.36
C LEU A 18 4.34 1.76 8.95
N GLU A 19 5.65 1.54 8.85
CA GLU A 19 6.34 1.40 7.58
C GLU A 19 6.00 0.05 6.91
N ARG A 20 5.67 0.14 5.62
CA ARG A 20 5.20 -0.96 4.78
C ARG A 20 6.24 -1.41 3.74
N THR A 21 7.42 -0.81 3.73
CA THR A 21 8.55 -1.28 2.92
C THR A 21 8.86 -2.75 3.23
N GLY A 22 9.00 -3.58 2.20
CA GLY A 22 9.24 -5.01 2.39
C GLY A 22 7.99 -5.82 2.77
N LYS A 23 6.79 -5.21 2.76
CA LYS A 23 5.54 -5.88 3.17
C LYS A 23 4.63 -6.20 2.00
N ARG A 24 3.72 -7.14 2.25
CA ARG A 24 2.62 -7.50 1.36
C ARG A 24 1.32 -7.39 2.16
N VAL A 25 0.36 -6.64 1.64
CA VAL A 25 -0.93 -6.37 2.30
C VAL A 25 -2.05 -6.70 1.33
N PHE A 26 -3.14 -7.26 1.85
CA PHE A 26 -4.37 -7.42 1.10
C PHE A 26 -5.37 -6.39 1.60
N THR A 27 -5.96 -5.67 0.67
CA THR A 27 -7.06 -4.75 0.96
C THR A 27 -8.37 -5.50 0.79
N TRP A 28 -8.82 -6.12 1.89
CA TRP A 28 -10.09 -6.84 1.94
C TRP A 28 -10.72 -6.80 3.33
N ASN A 29 -11.81 -6.05 3.51
CA ASN A 29 -12.46 -5.94 4.82
C ASN A 29 -12.81 -7.33 5.35
N THR A 30 -12.21 -7.69 6.48
CA THR A 30 -12.31 -9.01 7.10
C THR A 30 -12.56 -8.80 8.58
N ASP A 31 -13.54 -9.52 9.13
CA ASP A 31 -13.68 -9.63 10.58
C ASP A 31 -12.52 -10.49 11.11
N ALA A 32 -11.48 -9.82 11.61
CA ALA A 32 -10.22 -10.43 12.00
C ALA A 32 -10.06 -10.44 13.52
N TRP A 33 -10.99 -11.09 14.21
CA TRP A 33 -10.90 -11.25 15.66
C TRP A 33 -9.62 -11.98 16.09
N GLY A 34 -8.94 -11.47 17.12
CA GLY A 34 -7.69 -12.05 17.63
C GLY A 34 -6.47 -11.88 16.72
N TYR A 35 -6.47 -10.86 15.84
CA TYR A 35 -5.38 -10.64 14.89
C TYR A 35 -4.00 -10.51 15.56
N GLY A 36 -2.99 -11.07 14.90
CA GLY A 36 -1.58 -10.91 15.25
C GLY A 36 -0.82 -10.06 14.22
N SER A 37 0.49 -9.89 14.44
CA SER A 37 1.38 -9.09 13.59
C SER A 37 1.56 -9.59 12.16
N GLY A 38 1.16 -10.83 11.86
CA GLY A 38 1.17 -11.42 10.51
C GLY A 38 -0.14 -11.25 9.74
N THR A 39 -1.16 -10.62 10.34
CA THR A 39 -2.50 -10.50 9.74
C THR A 39 -2.48 -9.42 8.66
N THR A 40 -2.72 -9.82 7.41
CA THR A 40 -2.51 -8.95 6.24
C THR A 40 -3.74 -8.18 5.78
N SER A 41 -4.90 -8.39 6.41
CA SER A 41 -6.15 -7.71 6.12
C SER A 41 -6.99 -7.61 7.39
N LEU A 42 -7.48 -6.41 7.72
CA LEU A 42 -8.30 -6.14 8.90
C LEU A 42 -9.64 -5.52 8.49
N TYR A 43 -10.20 -4.62 9.29
CA TYR A 43 -11.57 -4.14 9.15
C TYR A 43 -11.70 -3.02 8.10
N GLN A 44 -10.62 -2.27 7.83
CA GLN A 44 -10.64 -1.16 6.87
C GLN A 44 -9.58 -1.27 5.77
N SER A 45 -10.05 -1.32 4.52
CA SER A 45 -9.23 -1.44 3.33
C SER A 45 -9.08 -0.12 2.59
N HIS A 46 -7.83 0.29 2.35
CA HIS A 46 -7.53 1.46 1.53
C HIS A 46 -6.43 1.07 0.53
N PRO A 47 -6.76 0.83 -0.77
CA PRO A 47 -5.80 0.48 -1.82
C PRO A 47 -4.86 1.64 -2.21
N TRP A 48 -4.21 2.25 -1.22
CA TRP A 48 -3.42 3.46 -1.34
C TRP A 48 -2.06 3.31 -0.65
N VAL A 49 -1.03 3.87 -1.26
CA VAL A 49 0.34 3.89 -0.75
C VAL A 49 0.86 5.32 -0.76
N LEU A 50 1.37 5.77 0.38
CA LEU A 50 2.22 6.95 0.49
C LEU A 50 3.67 6.51 0.35
N SER A 51 4.43 7.21 -0.48
CA SER A 51 5.86 7.02 -0.66
C SER A 51 6.58 8.24 -0.14
N ILE A 52 7.60 8.06 0.68
CA ILE A 52 8.53 9.12 1.08
C ILE A 52 9.85 8.87 0.37
N LEU A 53 10.24 9.83 -0.47
CA LEU A 53 11.45 9.78 -1.26
C LEU A 53 12.69 10.09 -0.39
N PRO A 54 13.91 9.71 -0.83
CA PRO A 54 15.13 9.97 -0.07
C PRO A 54 15.41 11.45 0.23
N ASP A 55 14.88 12.35 -0.60
CA ASP A 55 15.00 13.81 -0.44
C ASP A 55 13.89 14.41 0.46
N GLY A 56 13.03 13.57 1.03
CA GLY A 56 11.92 13.96 1.90
C GLY A 56 10.64 14.38 1.16
N LYS A 57 10.64 14.42 -0.18
CA LYS A 57 9.40 14.63 -0.95
C LYS A 57 8.49 13.41 -0.81
N SER A 58 7.20 13.60 -1.09
CA SER A 58 6.22 12.52 -1.00
C SER A 58 5.38 12.39 -2.26
N LEU A 59 4.98 11.15 -2.58
CA LEU A 59 3.93 10.87 -3.56
C LEU A 59 2.92 9.89 -3.00
N GLY A 60 1.67 9.99 -3.44
CA GLY A 60 0.62 9.01 -3.19
C GLY A 60 0.27 8.24 -4.45
N VAL A 61 -0.07 6.97 -4.32
CA VAL A 61 -0.65 6.17 -5.41
C VAL A 61 -1.87 5.43 -4.87
N LEU A 62 -3.04 5.65 -5.47
CA LEU A 62 -4.30 4.97 -5.18
C LEU A 62 -4.67 4.08 -6.36
N ALA A 63 -4.90 2.80 -6.11
CA ALA A 63 -5.67 1.95 -6.99
C ALA A 63 -7.16 2.19 -6.71
N ASP A 64 -7.89 2.82 -7.63
CA ASP A 64 -9.29 3.16 -7.43
C ASP A 64 -10.19 1.94 -7.64
N THR A 65 -10.29 1.10 -6.60
CA THR A 65 -11.08 -0.13 -6.62
C THR A 65 -11.59 -0.48 -5.23
N THR A 66 -12.82 -0.97 -5.17
CA THR A 66 -13.40 -1.56 -3.96
C THR A 66 -13.25 -3.09 -3.93
N ARG A 67 -12.70 -3.69 -4.99
CA ARG A 67 -12.45 -5.14 -5.08
C ARG A 67 -11.20 -5.48 -4.28
N ARG A 68 -11.09 -6.76 -3.88
CA ARG A 68 -9.87 -7.30 -3.26
C ARG A 68 -8.64 -6.94 -4.10
N CYS A 69 -7.75 -6.14 -3.52
CA CYS A 69 -6.52 -5.69 -4.16
C CYS A 69 -5.32 -6.07 -3.29
N GLU A 70 -4.31 -6.64 -3.92
CA GLU A 70 -3.01 -6.90 -3.32
C GLU A 70 -2.10 -5.68 -3.52
N ILE A 71 -1.42 -5.28 -2.45
CA ILE A 71 -0.34 -4.30 -2.46
C ILE A 71 0.94 -5.04 -2.11
N ASP A 72 1.86 -5.16 -3.06
CA ASP A 72 3.17 -5.79 -2.88
C ASP A 72 4.28 -4.74 -2.93
N LEU A 73 4.95 -4.55 -1.80
CA LEU A 73 6.03 -3.58 -1.57
C LEU A 73 7.34 -4.29 -1.21
N ARG A 74 7.46 -5.58 -1.52
CA ARG A 74 8.65 -6.39 -1.20
C ARG A 74 9.84 -6.09 -2.10
N GLN A 75 9.56 -5.69 -3.34
CA GLN A 75 10.60 -5.25 -4.27
C GLN A 75 10.96 -3.80 -3.94
N GLU A 76 12.27 -3.55 -3.81
CA GLU A 76 12.78 -2.21 -3.50
C GLU A 76 12.21 -1.16 -4.46
N SER A 77 11.78 -0.04 -3.87
CA SER A 77 11.27 1.14 -4.59
C SER A 77 10.20 0.85 -5.65
N THR A 78 9.43 -0.21 -5.47
CA THR A 78 8.39 -0.64 -6.40
C THR A 78 7.07 -0.81 -5.67
N ILE A 79 6.04 -0.10 -6.15
CA ILE A 79 4.66 -0.33 -5.76
C ILE A 79 4.02 -1.24 -6.82
N LYS A 80 3.49 -2.37 -6.39
CA LYS A 80 2.69 -3.24 -7.25
C LYS A 80 1.30 -3.41 -6.67
N PHE A 81 0.30 -2.93 -7.40
CA PHE A 81 -1.10 -3.25 -7.18
C PHE A 81 -1.51 -4.43 -8.07
N ALA A 82 -2.32 -5.35 -7.55
CA ALA A 82 -2.94 -6.41 -8.33
C ALA A 82 -4.38 -6.65 -7.88
N ALA A 83 -5.31 -6.73 -8.83
CA ALA A 83 -6.69 -7.13 -8.60
C ALA A 83 -7.20 -7.88 -9.84
N LEU A 84 -8.30 -8.63 -9.70
CA LEU A 84 -8.87 -9.44 -10.79
C LEU A 84 -9.47 -8.62 -11.93
N SER A 85 -9.89 -7.40 -11.66
CA SER A 85 -10.50 -6.50 -12.66
C SER A 85 -9.57 -5.31 -12.89
N ALA A 86 -9.69 -4.67 -14.06
CA ALA A 86 -9.01 -3.41 -14.30
C ALA A 86 -9.54 -2.31 -13.36
N TYR A 87 -8.67 -1.38 -12.99
CA TYR A 87 -8.97 -0.23 -12.15
C TYR A 87 -8.08 0.95 -12.55
N PRO A 88 -8.54 2.20 -12.34
CA PRO A 88 -7.71 3.37 -12.49
C PRO A 88 -6.57 3.40 -11.45
N ILE A 89 -5.46 4.00 -11.83
CA ILE A 89 -4.42 4.44 -10.91
C ILE A 89 -4.48 5.96 -10.81
N ILE A 90 -4.57 6.47 -9.59
CA ILE A 90 -4.55 7.90 -9.29
C ILE A 90 -3.26 8.19 -8.52
N THR A 91 -2.47 9.13 -9.03
CA THR A 91 -1.24 9.59 -8.39
C THR A 91 -1.46 10.95 -7.74
N PHE A 92 -0.78 11.19 -6.61
CA PHE A 92 -0.76 12.46 -5.87
C PHE A 92 0.69 12.83 -5.58
N GLY A 93 1.01 14.11 -5.46
CA GLY A 93 2.37 14.55 -5.13
C GLY A 93 2.86 15.61 -6.13
N PRO A 94 4.13 16.05 -6.02
CA PRO A 94 4.63 17.10 -6.90
C PRO A 94 4.69 16.55 -8.32
N PHE A 95 4.01 17.25 -9.24
CA PHE A 95 4.00 16.96 -10.68
C PHE A 95 4.94 17.90 -11.45
N ASP A 96 5.74 18.65 -10.70
CA ASP A 96 6.73 19.62 -11.15
C ASP A 96 7.83 18.97 -12.01
#